data_AF-A0A3B9MSJ4-F1
#
_entry.id   AF-A0A3B9MSJ4-F1
#
_cell.length_a   1.000
_cell.length_b   1.000
_cell.length_c   1.000
_cell.angle_alpha   90.00
_cell.angle_beta   90.00
_cell.angle_gamma   90.00
#
_symmetry.space_group_name_H-M   'P 1'
#
loop_
_entity.id
_entity.type
_entity.pdbx_description
1 polymer ?
#
loop_
_entity_poly.entity_id
_entity_poly.type
_entity_poly.pdbx_seq_one_letter_code
_entity_poly.pdbx_strand_id
1 'polypeptide(L)'
;MTEKEGKLYIDKRLKTMLIVFGCIFVNFLGRHIADVYSIPLWLDCFGTVFAAYVLGPVSGAIVGATGNLIYSFWNPPSLAYGLTSIFIGVSVGLAARRKYFDSFFGATSLAGGVTIGSVLISTVLNIAFYDGQTGNVWGDGVKEYLEVSNVSSFIACATGELYIDFLDKLATVLSLFYLIKIVRYIKKARSEKKPGKKRFLINMLLIPILAGLIFFPKEVRADDSNEGAYIQRVYDGENGLPCGHANDIAQTNDGILWVGSYAGLYRYNGSTFTFMEDFDAVKNVNCLYVDEEGRLWIGTNDSGVVIAIEDKQANILNTNKGLPSDSVRCIVQSSDGEYYVGTSDKMAVVKLKDGINLSKDIPEIRYAQSISADREGRVATVTAEGKLYVLKNEEIIYDIPELSGESKYSACAFDENGVLYAGTTEGRLAVFTVTDKEAELVKNIECRNVSR
;
A
#
# COMPACT_ATOMS: atom_id res chain seq x y z
N MET A 1 32.80 48.46 29.05
CA MET A 1 32.81 48.01 27.64
C MET A 1 32.84 49.25 26.77
N THR A 2 33.90 49.43 25.99
CA THR A 2 34.00 50.56 25.04
C THR A 2 33.04 50.36 23.86
N GLU A 3 32.62 51.44 23.18
CA GLU A 3 31.67 51.39 22.06
C GLU A 3 32.14 50.46 20.91
N LYS A 4 33.46 50.34 20.71
CA LYS A 4 34.08 49.40 19.76
C LYS A 4 33.97 47.94 20.20
N GLU A 5 34.13 47.65 21.49
CA GLU A 5 33.92 46.30 22.03
C GLU A 5 32.44 45.89 21.96
N GLY A 6 31.53 46.85 22.15
CA GLY A 6 30.08 46.67 21.95
C GLY A 6 29.71 46.30 20.52
N LYS A 7 30.20 47.04 19.53
CA LYS A 7 29.97 46.74 18.09
C LYS A 7 30.55 45.39 17.67
N LEU A 8 31.76 45.06 18.11
CA LEU A 8 32.40 43.78 17.80
C LEU A 8 31.65 42.59 18.44
N TYR A 9 31.11 42.78 19.64
CA TYR A 9 30.31 41.78 20.34
C TYR A 9 28.96 41.52 19.64
N ILE A 10 28.28 42.58 19.20
CA ILE A 10 27.01 42.50 18.46
C ILE A 10 27.21 41.82 17.10
N ASP A 11 28.25 42.18 16.34
CA ASP A 11 28.55 41.57 15.04
C ASP A 11 28.88 40.07 15.17
N LYS A 12 29.57 39.67 16.24
CA LYS A 12 29.85 38.25 16.52
C LYS A 12 28.57 37.47 16.85
N ARG A 13 27.66 38.02 17.67
CA ARG A 13 26.37 37.38 17.98
C ARG A 13 25.46 37.28 16.74
N LEU A 14 25.41 38.33 15.93
CA LEU A 14 24.63 38.35 14.69
C LEU A 14 25.09 37.26 13.72
N LYS A 15 26.41 37.11 13.53
CA LYS A 15 26.98 36.02 12.72
C LYS A 15 26.63 34.64 13.25
N THR A 16 26.72 34.44 14.56
CA THR A 16 26.31 33.16 15.18
C THR A 16 24.83 32.86 14.94
N MET A 17 23.95 33.84 15.13
CA MET A 17 22.51 33.68 14.87
C MET A 17 22.24 33.34 13.40
N LEU A 18 22.85 34.05 12.45
CA LEU A 18 22.67 33.79 11.02
C LEU A 18 23.09 32.36 10.63
N ILE A 19 24.20 31.87 11.20
CA ILE A 19 24.65 30.49 10.96
C ILE A 19 23.63 29.49 11.51
N VAL A 20 23.15 29.69 12.75
CA VAL A 20 22.16 28.80 13.38
C VAL A 20 20.87 28.74 12.56
N PHE A 21 20.30 29.89 12.20
CA PHE A 21 19.08 29.95 11.38
C PHE A 21 19.28 29.31 10.00
N GLY A 22 20.40 29.59 9.34
CA GLY A 22 20.72 28.96 8.05
C GLY A 22 20.83 27.43 8.16
N CYS A 23 21.41 26.91 9.24
CA CYS A 23 21.52 25.47 9.45
C CYS A 23 20.16 24.81 9.71
N ILE A 24 19.29 25.45 10.50
CA ILE A 24 17.93 24.96 10.73
C ILE A 24 17.16 24.92 9.41
N PHE A 25 17.26 25.98 8.59
CA PHE A 25 16.61 26.04 7.29
C PHE A 25 17.08 24.93 6.34
N VAL A 26 18.39 24.67 6.28
CA VAL A 26 18.95 23.58 5.46
C VAL A 26 18.43 22.21 5.89
N ASN A 27 18.38 21.94 7.20
CA ASN A 27 17.83 20.67 7.72
C ASN A 27 16.35 20.52 7.34
N PHE A 28 15.56 21.58 7.54
CA PHE A 28 14.14 21.57 7.21
C PHE A 28 13.91 21.33 5.70
N LEU A 29 14.64 22.05 4.85
CA LEU A 29 14.52 21.92 3.40
C LEU A 29 14.94 20.52 2.92
N GLY A 30 16.05 20.01 3.46
CA GLY A 30 16.54 18.67 3.14
C GLY A 30 15.52 17.60 3.52
N ARG A 31 14.97 17.67 4.74
CA ARG A 31 13.92 16.75 5.20
C ARG A 31 12.66 16.83 4.35
N HIS A 32 12.23 18.04 4.01
CA HIS A 32 11.05 18.24 3.16
C HIS A 32 11.24 17.62 1.76
N ILE A 33 12.43 17.77 1.16
CA ILE A 33 12.76 17.13 -0.12
C ILE A 33 12.77 15.60 0.02
N ALA A 34 13.36 15.09 1.09
CA ALA A 34 13.40 13.65 1.35
C ALA A 34 11.99 13.04 1.44
N ASP A 35 11.09 13.70 2.17
CA ASP A 35 9.72 13.23 2.37
C ASP A 35 8.87 13.39 1.09
N VAL A 36 8.99 14.49 0.33
CA VAL A 36 8.23 14.71 -0.92
C VAL A 36 8.59 13.71 -2.01
N TYR A 37 9.86 13.31 -2.10
CA TYR A 37 10.35 12.40 -3.15
C TYR A 37 10.62 10.98 -2.65
N SER A 38 10.25 10.65 -1.41
CA SER A 38 10.50 9.35 -0.78
C SER A 38 11.94 8.88 -0.96
N ILE A 39 12.91 9.76 -0.68
CA ILE A 39 14.33 9.47 -0.88
C ILE A 39 14.79 8.47 0.20
N PRO A 40 15.69 7.51 -0.12
CA PRO A 40 16.27 6.57 0.85
C PRO A 40 17.33 7.24 1.77
N LEU A 41 17.10 8.50 2.18
CA LEU A 41 17.96 9.33 3.04
C LEU A 41 17.09 10.30 3.84
N TRP A 42 17.52 10.71 5.02
CA TRP A 42 16.79 11.69 5.84
C TRP A 42 17.08 13.14 5.45
N LEU A 43 18.31 13.45 5.02
CA LEU A 43 18.78 14.78 4.63
C LEU A 43 18.53 15.89 5.67
N ASP A 44 18.44 15.53 6.95
CA ASP A 44 17.93 16.39 8.01
C ASP A 44 19.01 16.83 9.02
N CYS A 45 20.26 16.38 8.84
CA CYS A 45 21.31 16.58 9.84
C CYS A 45 22.53 17.36 9.35
N PHE A 46 22.58 17.81 8.09
CA PHE A 46 23.73 18.56 7.56
C PHE A 46 24.00 19.87 8.30
N GLY A 47 22.95 20.68 8.53
CA GLY A 47 23.04 21.89 9.33
C GLY A 47 23.46 21.63 10.77
N THR A 48 22.98 20.53 11.37
CA THR A 48 23.38 20.08 12.71
C THR A 48 24.88 19.82 12.78
N VAL A 49 25.41 19.07 11.81
CA VAL A 49 26.82 18.69 11.69
C VAL A 49 27.69 19.92 11.39
N PHE A 50 27.25 20.81 10.50
CA PHE A 50 27.95 22.05 10.18
C PHE A 50 28.02 23.01 11.38
N ALA A 51 26.90 23.24 12.06
CA ALA A 51 26.86 24.08 13.26
C ALA A 51 27.70 23.49 14.39
N ALA A 52 27.69 22.17 14.58
CA ALA A 52 28.54 21.48 15.55
C ALA A 52 30.03 21.72 15.29
N TYR A 53 30.45 21.70 14.01
CA TYR A 53 31.83 21.96 13.62
C TYR A 53 32.24 23.43 13.81
N VAL A 54 31.42 24.37 13.34
CA VAL A 54 31.75 25.80 13.31
C VAL A 54 31.59 26.46 14.68
N LEU A 55 30.52 26.13 15.40
CA LEU A 55 30.07 26.81 16.62
C LEU A 55 30.21 25.93 17.88
N GLY A 56 30.52 24.64 17.72
CA GLY A 56 30.72 23.69 18.81
C GLY A 56 29.49 22.83 19.15
N PRO A 57 29.66 21.85 20.05
CA PRO A 57 28.68 20.78 20.29
C PRO A 57 27.32 21.27 20.77
N VAL A 58 27.27 22.31 21.61
CA VAL A 58 26.02 22.87 22.13
C VAL A 58 25.19 23.50 21.00
N SER A 59 25.82 24.26 20.11
CA SER A 59 25.15 24.89 18.97
C SER A 59 24.63 23.85 17.98
N GLY A 60 25.40 22.78 17.74
CA GLY A 60 24.95 21.64 16.94
C GLY A 60 23.71 20.98 17.54
N ALA A 61 23.73 20.69 18.84
CA ALA A 61 22.58 20.11 19.54
C ALA A 61 21.33 20.99 19.47
N ILE A 62 21.48 22.30 19.65
CA ILE A 62 20.37 23.27 19.54
C ILE A 62 19.79 23.26 18.12
N VAL A 63 20.64 23.31 17.09
CA VAL A 63 20.18 23.27 15.68
C VAL A 63 19.39 21.99 15.40
N GLY A 64 19.92 20.85 15.83
CA GLY A 64 19.27 19.55 15.63
C GLY A 64 17.93 19.41 16.37
N ALA A 65 17.89 19.79 17.64
CA ALA A 65 16.66 19.77 18.44
C ALA A 65 15.60 20.72 17.87
N THR A 66 16.01 21.94 17.50
CA THR A 66 15.10 22.96 16.98
C THR A 66 14.53 22.55 15.62
N GLY A 67 15.33 21.92 14.75
CA GLY A 67 14.86 21.40 13.47
C GLY A 67 13.71 20.40 13.64
N ASN A 68 13.88 19.41 14.55
CA ASN A 68 12.84 18.41 14.83
C ASN A 68 11.62 18.98 15.52
N LEU A 69 11.79 19.97 16.40
CA LEU A 69 10.68 20.71 17.02
C LEU A 69 9.87 21.46 15.97
N ILE A 70 10.52 22.16 15.03
CA ILE A 70 9.82 22.86 13.95
C ILE A 70 9.10 21.87 13.04
N TYR A 71 9.73 20.75 12.71
CA TYR A 71 9.11 19.74 11.86
C TYR A 71 7.88 19.08 12.53
N SER A 72 7.87 19.02 13.87
CA SER A 72 6.77 18.39 14.62
C SER A 72 5.43 19.09 14.49
N PHE A 73 5.40 20.35 14.02
CA PHE A 73 4.16 21.04 13.69
C PHE A 73 3.42 20.41 12.50
N TRP A 74 4.12 19.71 11.61
CA TRP A 74 3.54 18.99 10.46
C TRP A 74 3.57 17.47 10.65
N ASN A 75 4.59 16.95 11.34
CA ASN A 75 4.75 15.52 11.60
C ASN A 75 5.05 15.31 13.10
N PRO A 76 4.03 15.22 13.98
CA PRO A 76 4.22 15.15 15.44
C PRO A 76 5.23 14.09 15.92
N PRO A 77 5.31 12.88 15.32
CA PRO A 77 6.38 11.91 15.56
C PRO A 77 7.82 12.45 15.49
N SER A 78 8.08 13.50 14.71
CA SER A 78 9.44 14.01 14.52
C SER A 78 10.05 14.57 15.82
N LEU A 79 9.23 14.96 16.80
CA LEU A 79 9.71 15.56 18.05
C LEU A 79 10.68 14.63 18.81
N ALA A 80 10.40 13.33 18.84
CA ALA A 80 11.22 12.34 19.54
C ALA A 80 12.65 12.26 18.98
N TYR A 81 12.82 12.40 17.65
CA TYR A 81 14.12 12.39 16.96
C TYR A 81 14.98 13.63 17.25
N GLY A 82 14.43 14.60 18.00
CA GLY A 82 15.23 15.65 18.63
C GLY A 82 16.36 15.07 19.50
N LEU A 83 16.15 13.94 20.19
CA LEU A 83 17.18 13.26 20.98
C LEU A 83 18.31 12.72 20.11
N THR A 84 17.97 12.06 19.00
CA THR A 84 18.94 11.59 18.00
C THR A 84 19.76 12.75 17.44
N SER A 85 19.11 13.87 17.13
CA SER A 85 19.77 15.06 16.59
C SER A 85 20.65 15.78 17.60
N ILE A 86 20.27 15.80 18.88
CA ILE A 86 21.13 16.29 19.97
C ILE A 86 22.40 15.43 20.06
N PHE A 87 22.24 14.11 20.06
CA PHE A 87 23.38 13.17 20.09
C PHE A 87 24.34 13.41 18.92
N ILE A 88 23.83 13.55 17.69
CA ILE A 88 24.63 13.85 16.49
C ILE A 88 25.42 15.15 16.69
N GLY A 89 24.74 16.23 17.09
CA GLY A 89 25.36 17.54 17.27
C GLY A 89 26.46 17.55 18.33
N VAL A 90 26.24 16.89 19.47
CA VAL A 90 27.24 16.77 20.53
C VAL A 90 28.44 15.93 20.06
N SER A 91 28.19 14.76 19.49
CA SER A 91 29.23 13.81 19.06
C SER A 91 30.15 14.44 18.01
N VAL A 92 29.57 15.08 16.99
CA VAL A 92 30.33 15.74 15.92
C VAL A 92 31.10 16.94 16.46
N GLY A 93 30.51 17.74 17.35
CA GLY A 93 31.20 18.90 17.93
C GLY A 93 32.39 18.51 18.81
N LEU A 94 32.28 17.42 19.57
CA LEU A 94 33.40 16.86 20.35
C LEU A 94 34.49 16.27 19.45
N ALA A 95 34.10 15.53 18.41
CA ALA A 95 35.04 14.96 17.44
C ALA A 95 35.77 16.03 16.62
N ALA A 96 35.09 17.13 16.28
CA ALA A 96 35.69 18.28 15.61
C ALA A 96 36.82 18.90 16.46
N ARG A 97 36.63 19.03 17.77
CA ARG A 97 37.69 19.48 18.71
C ARG A 97 38.88 18.53 18.76
N ARG A 98 38.62 17.22 18.58
CA ARG A 98 39.66 16.17 18.49
C ARG A 98 40.25 16.00 17.09
N LYS A 99 39.99 16.92 16.16
CA LYS A 99 40.56 16.95 14.81
C LYS A 99 40.18 15.75 13.91
N TYR A 100 39.04 15.12 14.16
CA TYR A 100 38.57 14.00 13.31
C TYR A 100 38.40 14.40 11.84
N PHE A 101 38.02 15.65 11.56
CA PHE A 101 37.89 16.19 10.19
C PHE A 101 39.23 16.52 9.48
N ASP A 102 40.40 16.33 10.13
CA ASP A 102 41.68 16.61 9.48
C ASP A 102 42.12 15.47 8.54
N SER A 103 41.68 14.24 8.79
CA SER A 103 41.95 13.04 7.99
C SER A 103 40.66 12.41 7.46
N PHE A 104 40.77 11.72 6.32
CA PHE A 104 39.62 11.00 5.74
C PHE A 104 39.14 9.87 6.66
N PHE A 105 40.09 9.09 7.20
CA PHE A 105 39.79 8.01 8.14
C PHE A 105 39.10 8.53 9.42
N GLY A 106 39.51 9.69 9.93
CA GLY A 106 38.84 10.31 11.07
C GLY A 106 37.40 10.71 10.75
N ALA A 107 37.15 11.27 9.56
CA ALA A 107 35.79 11.63 9.12
C ALA A 107 34.90 10.38 8.92
N THR A 108 35.42 9.31 8.30
CA THR A 108 34.64 8.07 8.11
C THR A 108 34.40 7.32 9.43
N SER A 109 35.38 7.29 10.34
CA SER A 109 35.19 6.73 11.69
C SER A 109 34.14 7.52 12.49
N LEU A 110 34.13 8.86 12.36
CA LEU A 110 33.09 9.68 12.97
C LEU A 110 31.71 9.36 12.38
N ALA A 111 31.60 9.24 11.06
CA ALA A 111 30.34 8.88 10.40
C ALA A 111 29.80 7.54 10.94
N GLY A 112 30.62 6.49 10.95
CA GLY A 112 30.20 5.19 11.47
C GLY A 112 29.81 5.22 12.95
N GLY A 113 30.55 5.94 13.80
CA GLY A 113 30.21 6.09 15.21
C GLY A 113 28.90 6.86 15.44
N VAL A 114 28.66 7.90 14.64
CA VAL A 114 27.40 8.66 14.68
C VAL A 114 26.24 7.80 14.19
N THR A 115 26.40 7.05 13.09
CA THR A 115 25.38 6.09 12.60
C THR A 115 25.00 5.10 13.69
N ILE A 116 25.95 4.40 14.30
CA ILE A 116 25.65 3.39 15.32
C ILE A 116 24.90 4.01 16.50
N GLY A 117 25.36 5.16 16.99
CA GLY A 117 24.70 5.82 18.12
C GLY A 117 23.32 6.38 17.79
N SER A 118 23.12 6.89 16.57
CA SER A 118 21.81 7.38 16.12
C SER A 118 20.82 6.23 15.93
N VAL A 119 21.22 5.15 15.26
CA VAL A 119 20.41 3.93 15.11
C VAL A 119 19.99 3.37 16.46
N LEU A 120 20.88 3.29 17.45
CA LEU A 120 20.54 2.79 18.78
C LEU A 120 19.48 3.65 19.48
N ILE A 121 19.58 4.98 19.37
CA ILE A 121 18.60 5.90 19.96
C ILE A 121 17.28 5.79 19.18
N SER A 122 17.32 5.92 17.86
CA SER A 122 16.15 5.88 16.99
C SER A 122 15.41 4.55 17.09
N THR A 123 16.09 3.41 17.14
CA THR A 123 15.45 2.08 17.30
C THR A 123 14.62 2.02 18.58
N VAL A 124 15.16 2.52 19.70
CA VAL A 124 14.42 2.55 20.97
C VAL A 124 13.21 3.47 20.88
N LEU A 125 13.34 4.64 20.23
CA LEU A 125 12.23 5.55 20.01
C LEU A 125 11.16 4.96 19.09
N ASN A 126 11.56 4.31 18.00
CA ASN A 126 10.69 3.65 17.04
C ASN A 126 9.86 2.57 17.73
N ILE A 127 10.47 1.72 18.54
CA ILE A 127 9.76 0.68 19.29
C ILE A 127 8.84 1.29 20.36
N ALA A 128 9.30 2.32 21.07
CA ALA A 128 8.54 2.90 22.18
C ALA A 128 7.34 3.75 21.74
N PHE A 129 7.43 4.42 20.59
CA PHE A 129 6.44 5.42 20.17
C PHE A 129 5.81 5.15 18.80
N TYR A 130 6.41 4.30 17.96
CA TYR A 130 6.05 4.17 16.54
C TYR A 130 5.91 2.71 16.08
N ASP A 131 5.63 1.77 16.98
CA ASP A 131 5.43 0.35 16.66
C ASP A 131 6.61 -0.28 15.85
N GLY A 132 7.82 0.23 16.13
CA GLY A 132 9.04 -0.17 15.44
C GLY A 132 9.21 0.39 14.02
N GLN A 133 8.29 1.22 13.52
CA GLN A 133 8.42 1.87 12.21
C GLN A 133 9.46 2.99 12.26
N THR A 134 10.24 3.12 11.19
CA THR A 134 11.23 4.18 10.98
C THR A 134 10.59 5.46 10.47
N GLY A 135 9.46 5.37 9.77
CA GLY A 135 8.79 6.50 9.11
C GLY A 135 9.40 6.87 7.77
N ASN A 136 10.27 6.01 7.22
CA ASN A 136 10.76 6.08 5.85
C ASN A 136 10.42 4.77 5.13
N VAL A 137 9.73 4.86 3.99
CA VAL A 137 9.25 3.70 3.22
C VAL A 137 10.33 2.66 2.92
N TRP A 138 11.58 3.08 2.73
CA TRP A 138 12.70 2.19 2.45
C TRP A 138 13.17 1.44 3.69
N GLY A 139 13.21 2.11 4.85
CA GLY A 139 13.59 1.47 6.12
C GLY A 139 12.48 0.53 6.61
N ASP A 140 11.23 0.96 6.46
CA ASP A 140 10.04 0.19 6.82
C ASP A 140 9.90 -1.06 5.95
N GLY A 141 10.19 -0.96 4.64
CA GLY A 141 10.24 -2.12 3.74
C GLY A 141 11.31 -3.14 4.12
N VAL A 142 12.50 -2.70 4.56
CA VAL A 142 13.54 -3.61 5.08
C VAL A 142 13.09 -4.30 6.36
N LYS A 143 12.44 -3.57 7.28
CA LYS A 143 11.87 -4.15 8.50
C LYS A 143 10.83 -5.22 8.16
N GLU A 144 9.85 -4.88 7.33
CA GLU A 144 8.75 -5.80 6.97
C GLU A 144 9.28 -7.07 6.30
N TYR A 145 10.25 -6.94 5.38
CA TYR A 145 10.91 -8.08 4.74
C TYR A 145 11.59 -9.02 5.77
N LEU A 146 12.26 -8.45 6.77
CA LEU A 146 12.95 -9.23 7.81
C LEU A 146 11.96 -9.88 8.78
N GLU A 147 10.86 -9.21 9.13
CA GLU A 147 9.82 -9.77 9.98
C GLU A 147 9.11 -10.96 9.30
N VAL A 148 8.83 -10.84 8.00
CA VAL A 148 8.34 -11.98 7.18
C VAL A 148 9.35 -13.14 7.15
N SER A 149 10.64 -12.83 7.25
CA SER A 149 11.73 -13.81 7.29
C SER A 149 11.99 -14.40 8.70
N ASN A 150 11.06 -14.24 9.66
CA ASN A 150 11.19 -14.69 11.06
C ASN A 150 12.35 -14.06 11.83
N VAL A 151 12.79 -12.86 11.47
CA VAL A 151 13.75 -12.08 12.26
C VAL A 151 13.00 -11.35 13.38
N SER A 152 13.57 -11.32 14.59
CA SER A 152 12.95 -10.61 15.73
C SER A 152 12.70 -9.14 15.40
N SER A 153 11.55 -8.60 15.82
CA SER A 153 11.14 -7.21 15.51
C SER A 153 12.19 -6.16 15.92
N PHE A 154 12.89 -6.36 17.03
CA PHE A 154 13.99 -5.48 17.44
C PHE A 154 15.12 -5.42 16.39
N ILE A 155 15.57 -6.57 15.90
CA ILE A 155 16.62 -6.66 14.88
C ILE A 155 16.11 -6.12 13.55
N ALA A 156 14.87 -6.41 13.18
CA ALA A 156 14.26 -5.91 11.95
C ALA A 156 14.17 -4.38 11.94
N CYS A 157 13.66 -3.78 13.02
CA CYS A 157 13.60 -2.33 13.20
C CYS A 157 15.01 -1.70 13.17
N ALA A 158 15.96 -2.26 13.93
CA ALA A 158 17.34 -1.75 13.94
C ALA A 158 18.01 -1.83 12.56
N THR A 159 17.70 -2.87 11.78
CA THR A 159 18.26 -3.04 10.43
C THR A 159 17.62 -2.09 9.43
N GLY A 160 16.30 -1.87 9.50
CA GLY A 160 15.60 -0.87 8.71
C GLY A 160 16.11 0.55 8.98
N GLU A 161 16.30 0.90 10.26
CA GLU A 161 16.88 2.19 10.65
C GLU A 161 18.32 2.32 10.14
N LEU A 162 19.16 1.28 10.33
CA LEU A 162 20.54 1.27 9.85
C LEU A 162 20.64 1.45 8.33
N TYR A 163 19.72 0.87 7.56
CA TYR A 163 19.69 0.96 6.10
C TYR A 163 19.62 2.42 5.64
N ILE A 164 18.80 3.24 6.29
CA ILE A 164 18.64 4.67 5.97
C ILE A 164 19.76 5.51 6.60
N ASP A 165 20.02 5.30 7.89
CA ASP A 165 20.92 6.17 8.64
C ASP A 165 22.39 6.00 8.23
N PHE A 166 22.80 4.81 7.76
CA PHE A 166 24.18 4.58 7.34
C PHE A 166 24.58 5.50 6.18
N LEU A 167 23.80 5.51 5.10
CA LEU A 167 24.09 6.34 3.93
C LEU A 167 23.94 7.83 4.26
N ASP A 168 22.92 8.20 5.03
CA ASP A 168 22.65 9.59 5.39
C ASP A 168 23.79 10.22 6.21
N LYS A 169 24.23 9.56 7.29
CA LYS A 169 25.30 10.11 8.15
C LYS A 169 26.65 10.07 7.44
N LEU A 170 26.90 9.05 6.62
CA LEU A 170 28.12 8.96 5.82
C LEU A 170 28.21 10.11 4.81
N ALA A 171 27.15 10.31 4.02
CA ALA A 171 27.06 11.39 3.05
C ALA A 171 27.22 12.76 3.73
N THR A 172 26.52 12.97 4.85
CA THR A 172 26.54 14.23 5.58
C THR A 172 27.92 14.58 6.13
N VAL A 173 28.56 13.67 6.86
CA VAL A 173 29.87 13.91 7.50
C VAL A 173 30.96 14.08 6.43
N LEU A 174 30.94 13.27 5.37
CA LEU A 174 31.91 13.40 4.28
C LEU A 174 31.72 14.70 3.50
N SER A 175 30.47 15.12 3.26
CA SER A 175 30.18 16.40 2.61
C SER A 175 30.80 17.58 3.37
N LEU A 176 30.68 17.57 4.71
CA LEU A 176 31.35 18.56 5.55
C LEU A 176 32.89 18.45 5.48
N PHE A 177 33.44 17.24 5.55
CA PHE A 177 34.89 17.01 5.44
C PHE A 177 35.47 17.61 4.15
N TYR A 178 34.83 17.35 3.01
CA TYR A 178 35.28 17.88 1.72
C TYR A 178 35.07 19.40 1.64
N LEU A 179 33.96 19.93 2.15
CA LEU A 179 33.73 21.37 2.25
C LEU A 179 34.88 22.07 3.00
N ILE A 180 35.31 21.50 4.13
CA ILE A 180 36.44 22.03 4.91
C ILE A 180 37.74 22.02 4.07
N LYS A 181 38.03 20.92 3.36
CA LYS A 181 39.23 20.82 2.50
C LYS A 181 39.20 21.83 1.36
N ILE A 182 38.05 22.03 0.72
CA ILE A 182 37.85 23.02 -0.35
C ILE A 182 38.09 24.43 0.18
N VAL A 183 37.48 24.80 1.31
CA VAL A 183 37.65 26.13 1.92
C VAL A 183 39.11 26.38 2.32
N ARG A 184 39.78 25.39 2.93
CA ARG A 184 41.21 25.49 3.29
C ARG A 184 42.09 25.65 2.04
N TYR A 185 41.79 24.93 0.97
CA TYR A 185 42.52 25.08 -0.30
C TYR A 185 42.33 26.47 -0.91
N ILE A 186 41.09 26.96 -1.01
CA ILE A 186 40.80 28.30 -1.55
C ILE A 186 41.54 29.38 -0.75
N LYS A 187 41.55 29.28 0.58
CA LYS A 187 42.31 30.19 1.44
C LYS A 187 43.82 30.12 1.17
N LYS A 188 44.38 28.91 1.04
CA LYS A 188 45.80 28.72 0.71
C LYS A 188 46.16 29.27 -0.67
N ALA A 189 45.33 28.99 -1.68
CA ALA A 189 45.49 29.47 -3.06
C ALA A 189 45.40 31.00 -3.18
N ARG A 190 44.61 31.66 -2.33
CA ARG A 190 44.61 33.13 -2.24
C ARG A 190 45.87 33.69 -1.59
N SER A 191 46.57 32.92 -0.76
CA SER A 191 47.81 33.35 -0.09
C SER A 191 49.09 33.02 -0.86
N GLU A 192 49.09 31.99 -1.73
CA GLU A 192 50.27 31.54 -2.49
C GLU A 192 50.12 31.79 -4.00
N LYS A 193 51.11 32.43 -4.65
CA LYS A 193 51.06 32.78 -6.09
C LYS A 193 51.04 31.59 -7.07
N LYS A 194 51.33 30.35 -6.64
CA LYS A 194 51.19 29.12 -7.45
C LYS A 194 50.92 27.89 -6.58
N PRO A 195 49.66 27.53 -6.29
CA PRO A 195 49.37 26.27 -5.60
C PRO A 195 49.52 25.08 -6.57
N GLY A 196 50.03 23.94 -6.08
CA GLY A 196 50.18 22.70 -6.85
C GLY A 196 48.84 22.14 -7.32
N LYS A 197 48.40 22.52 -8.54
CA LYS A 197 47.09 22.19 -9.12
C LYS A 197 46.80 20.68 -9.25
N LYS A 198 47.81 19.85 -9.50
CA LYS A 198 47.64 18.43 -9.88
C LYS A 198 47.02 17.55 -8.77
N ARG A 199 47.51 17.66 -7.52
CA ARG A 199 47.04 16.81 -6.40
C ARG A 199 45.65 17.20 -5.89
N PHE A 200 45.27 18.48 -6.05
CA PHE A 200 43.95 18.98 -5.68
C PHE A 200 42.87 18.60 -6.71
N LEU A 201 43.17 18.71 -8.01
CA LEU A 201 42.25 18.27 -9.06
C LEU A 201 41.92 16.78 -8.96
N ILE A 202 42.89 15.92 -8.64
CA ILE A 202 42.68 14.47 -8.49
C ILE A 202 41.74 14.17 -7.31
N ASN A 203 41.88 14.85 -6.17
CA ASN A 203 40.99 14.68 -5.02
C ASN A 203 39.60 15.29 -5.23
N MET A 204 39.47 16.27 -6.13
CA MET A 204 38.18 16.88 -6.49
C MET A 204 37.45 16.09 -7.60
N LEU A 205 38.18 15.43 -8.49
CA LEU A 205 37.65 14.51 -9.52
C LEU A 205 37.11 13.20 -8.93
N LEU A 206 37.58 12.79 -7.75
CA LEU A 206 36.97 11.68 -7.01
C LEU A 206 35.53 11.98 -6.55
N ILE A 207 35.12 13.25 -6.48
CA ILE A 207 33.78 13.68 -6.03
C ILE A 207 32.69 13.28 -7.05
N PRO A 208 32.78 13.64 -8.35
CA PRO A 208 31.80 13.17 -9.34
C PRO A 208 31.98 11.70 -9.72
N ILE A 209 33.14 11.06 -9.44
CA ILE A 209 33.29 9.62 -9.69
C ILE A 209 32.64 8.80 -8.57
N LEU A 210 32.78 9.21 -7.31
CA LEU A 210 32.12 8.52 -6.18
C LEU A 210 30.62 8.88 -6.09
N ALA A 211 30.22 10.11 -6.44
CA ALA A 211 28.80 10.50 -6.56
C ALA A 211 28.18 10.01 -7.89
N GLY A 212 28.94 9.96 -8.98
CA GLY A 212 28.50 9.46 -10.29
C GLY A 212 28.44 7.93 -10.37
N LEU A 213 29.17 7.21 -9.50
CA LEU A 213 28.94 5.77 -9.28
C LEU A 213 27.60 5.49 -8.59
N ILE A 214 26.99 6.49 -7.93
CA ILE A 214 25.66 6.41 -7.28
C ILE A 214 24.55 6.93 -8.21
N PHE A 215 24.88 7.80 -9.16
CA PHE A 215 23.95 8.36 -10.15
C PHE A 215 24.38 8.05 -11.58
N PHE A 216 24.57 6.77 -11.91
CA PHE A 216 24.21 6.37 -13.26
C PHE A 216 22.69 6.24 -13.24
N PRO A 217 21.92 7.17 -13.83
CA PRO A 217 20.60 6.79 -14.27
C PRO A 217 20.87 5.68 -15.29
N LYS A 218 20.79 4.43 -14.85
CA LYS A 218 20.36 3.41 -15.79
C LYS A 218 19.06 4.01 -16.32
N GLU A 219 18.94 4.16 -17.63
CA GLU A 219 17.61 4.20 -18.24
C GLU A 219 16.98 2.88 -17.83
N VAL A 220 16.39 2.86 -16.64
CA VAL A 220 15.29 2.00 -16.30
C VAL A 220 14.20 2.58 -17.17
N ARG A 221 14.19 2.14 -18.43
CA ARG A 221 12.95 2.12 -19.16
C ARG A 221 12.06 1.26 -18.28
N ALA A 222 10.99 1.86 -17.78
CA ALA A 222 9.88 1.04 -17.35
C ALA A 222 9.64 0.05 -18.49
N ASP A 223 9.80 -1.22 -18.19
CA ASP A 223 9.23 -2.23 -19.07
C ASP A 223 7.73 -1.94 -19.00
N ASP A 224 7.15 -1.48 -20.11
CA ASP A 224 5.71 -1.20 -20.25
C ASP A 224 4.86 -2.50 -20.16
N SER A 225 5.42 -3.57 -19.58
CA SER A 225 4.81 -4.89 -19.41
C SER A 225 4.07 -5.06 -18.08
N ASN A 226 4.04 -4.06 -17.20
CA ASN A 226 3.26 -4.12 -15.97
C ASN A 226 2.34 -2.90 -15.83
N GLU A 227 1.23 -2.93 -16.57
CA GLU A 227 0.04 -2.15 -16.26
C GLU A 227 -0.42 -2.49 -14.83
N GLY A 228 -0.01 -1.66 -13.86
CA GLY A 228 -0.40 -1.75 -12.46
C GLY A 228 0.56 -2.56 -11.60
N ALA A 229 1.56 -1.90 -11.00
CA ALA A 229 2.34 -2.46 -9.89
C ALA A 229 1.47 -2.53 -8.62
N TYR A 230 0.50 -3.45 -8.61
CA TYR A 230 -0.23 -3.80 -7.40
C TYR A 230 0.70 -4.62 -6.50
N ILE A 231 0.83 -4.20 -5.25
CA ILE A 231 1.42 -5.06 -4.23
C ILE A 231 0.37 -6.10 -3.89
N GLN A 232 0.57 -7.33 -4.37
CA GLN A 232 -0.30 -8.46 -4.06
C GLN A 232 0.13 -9.09 -2.74
N ARG A 233 -0.84 -9.29 -1.83
CA ARG A 233 -0.68 -10.22 -0.71
C ARG A 233 -1.43 -11.51 -1.06
N VAL A 234 -0.71 -12.62 -1.09
CA VAL A 234 -1.29 -13.94 -1.39
C VAL A 234 -1.72 -14.58 -0.09
N TYR A 235 -2.97 -15.05 -0.02
CA TYR A 235 -3.49 -15.86 1.07
C TYR A 235 -3.69 -17.31 0.62
N ASP A 236 -3.18 -18.25 1.39
CA ASP A 236 -3.21 -19.69 1.12
C ASP A 236 -3.30 -20.49 2.43
N GLY A 237 -3.03 -21.80 2.36
CA GLY A 237 -3.14 -22.68 3.49
C GLY A 237 -2.16 -22.40 4.63
N GLU A 238 -1.08 -21.66 4.38
CA GLU A 238 -0.07 -21.34 5.38
C GLU A 238 -0.38 -20.07 6.18
N ASN A 239 -1.25 -19.19 5.67
CA ASN A 239 -1.50 -17.86 6.28
C ASN A 239 -3.00 -17.54 6.52
N GLY A 240 -3.84 -18.56 6.61
CA GLY A 240 -5.21 -18.43 7.15
C GLY A 240 -6.32 -18.97 6.25
N LEU A 241 -6.04 -19.41 5.03
CA LEU A 241 -7.02 -20.02 4.13
C LEU A 241 -6.65 -21.50 3.85
N PRO A 242 -6.80 -22.41 4.85
CA PRO A 242 -6.28 -23.79 4.83
C PRO A 242 -6.70 -24.63 3.61
N CYS A 243 -7.73 -24.23 2.87
CA CYS A 243 -8.23 -24.96 1.71
C CYS A 243 -8.14 -24.19 0.38
N GLY A 244 -7.21 -23.23 0.28
CA GLY A 244 -6.50 -22.76 -0.92
C GLY A 244 -7.29 -22.15 -2.08
N HIS A 245 -8.59 -22.39 -2.19
CA HIS A 245 -9.43 -21.94 -3.29
C HIS A 245 -10.65 -21.22 -2.73
N ALA A 246 -10.62 -19.90 -2.82
CA ALA A 246 -11.81 -19.08 -2.67
C ALA A 246 -12.68 -19.24 -3.93
N ASN A 247 -13.92 -19.67 -3.73
CA ASN A 247 -14.92 -19.75 -4.79
C ASN A 247 -15.61 -18.40 -5.01
N ASP A 248 -15.84 -17.65 -3.92
CA ASP A 248 -16.47 -16.35 -3.97
C ASP A 248 -16.10 -15.48 -2.76
N ILE A 249 -16.27 -14.17 -2.90
CA ILE A 249 -16.01 -13.18 -1.85
C ILE A 249 -17.13 -12.15 -1.81
N ALA A 250 -17.59 -11.82 -0.61
CA ALA A 250 -18.55 -10.73 -0.39
C ALA A 250 -18.17 -9.89 0.82
N GLN A 251 -18.58 -8.62 0.83
CA GLN A 251 -18.37 -7.71 1.96
C GLN A 251 -19.71 -7.35 2.60
N THR A 252 -19.84 -7.54 3.91
CA THR A 252 -21.00 -7.07 4.67
C THR A 252 -20.86 -5.59 5.05
N ASN A 253 -21.97 -4.93 5.38
CA ASN A 253 -22.02 -3.49 5.67
C ASN A 253 -21.14 -3.04 6.85
N ASP A 254 -20.75 -3.97 7.72
CA ASP A 254 -19.81 -3.77 8.83
C ASP A 254 -18.32 -3.81 8.40
N GLY A 255 -18.06 -4.00 7.11
CA GLY A 255 -16.73 -4.01 6.50
C GLY A 255 -16.05 -5.39 6.50
N ILE A 256 -16.69 -6.41 7.06
CA ILE A 256 -16.15 -7.77 7.11
C ILE A 256 -16.19 -8.43 5.75
N LEU A 257 -15.09 -9.09 5.38
CA LEU A 257 -15.01 -9.91 4.17
C LEU A 257 -15.37 -11.36 4.50
N TRP A 258 -16.28 -11.90 3.72
CA TRP A 258 -16.69 -13.30 3.75
C TRP A 258 -16.10 -14.01 2.55
N VAL A 259 -15.46 -15.14 2.80
CA VAL A 259 -14.79 -15.93 1.76
C VAL A 259 -15.39 -17.32 1.76
N GLY A 260 -16.01 -17.67 0.65
CA GLY A 260 -16.56 -18.99 0.39
C GLY A 260 -15.51 -19.90 -0.19
N SER A 261 -15.43 -21.15 0.27
CA SER A 261 -14.51 -22.16 -0.26
C SER A 261 -15.15 -23.54 -0.30
N TYR A 262 -14.44 -24.50 -0.91
CA TYR A 262 -14.82 -25.91 -0.86
C TYR A 262 -14.79 -26.54 0.54
N ALA A 263 -14.14 -25.89 1.51
CA ALA A 263 -14.06 -26.35 2.88
C ALA A 263 -15.00 -25.60 3.84
N GLY A 264 -15.85 -24.73 3.31
CA GLY A 264 -16.81 -23.96 4.09
C GLY A 264 -16.53 -22.46 4.03
N LEU A 265 -17.07 -21.75 5.03
CA LEU A 265 -17.13 -20.30 5.08
C LEU A 265 -16.06 -19.73 6.02
N TYR A 266 -15.37 -18.70 5.55
CA TYR A 266 -14.38 -17.97 6.33
C TYR A 266 -14.79 -16.51 6.46
N ARG A 267 -14.52 -15.96 7.63
CA ARG A 267 -14.66 -14.54 7.95
C ARG A 267 -13.28 -13.90 8.04
N TYR A 268 -13.09 -12.77 7.38
CA TYR A 268 -11.84 -12.01 7.38
C TYR A 268 -12.08 -10.57 7.81
N ASN A 269 -11.38 -10.15 8.86
CA ASN A 269 -11.54 -8.82 9.48
C ASN A 269 -10.46 -7.81 9.07
N GLY A 270 -9.68 -8.09 8.02
CA GLY A 270 -8.52 -7.29 7.62
C GLY A 270 -7.18 -7.75 8.23
N SER A 271 -7.20 -8.71 9.16
CA SER A 271 -5.99 -9.28 9.77
C SER A 271 -6.00 -10.81 9.79
N THR A 272 -7.12 -11.42 10.14
CA THR A 272 -7.20 -12.86 10.45
C THR A 272 -8.40 -13.50 9.78
N PHE A 273 -8.19 -14.67 9.19
CA PHE A 273 -9.26 -15.56 8.73
C PHE A 273 -9.77 -16.41 9.90
N THR A 274 -11.07 -16.44 10.09
CA THR A 274 -11.76 -17.28 11.08
C THR A 274 -12.68 -18.24 10.34
N PHE A 275 -12.51 -19.54 10.56
CA PHE A 275 -13.41 -20.54 10.03
C PHE A 275 -14.73 -20.54 10.82
N MET A 276 -15.86 -20.58 10.12
CA MET A 276 -17.18 -20.45 10.72
C MET A 276 -17.76 -21.83 11.07
N GLU A 277 -17.36 -22.37 12.22
CA GLU A 277 -17.75 -23.73 12.68
C GLU A 277 -19.24 -23.85 12.98
N ASP A 278 -19.89 -22.79 13.47
CA ASP A 278 -21.29 -22.80 13.90
C ASP A 278 -22.31 -22.83 12.73
N PHE A 279 -21.83 -22.87 11.49
CA PHE A 279 -22.66 -22.95 10.28
C PHE A 279 -22.82 -24.40 9.82
N ASP A 280 -23.54 -25.22 10.59
CA ASP A 280 -23.70 -26.67 10.35
C ASP A 280 -24.14 -27.03 8.91
N ALA A 281 -24.94 -26.18 8.27
CA ALA A 281 -25.42 -26.40 6.90
C ALA A 281 -24.38 -26.04 5.83
N VAL A 282 -23.34 -25.26 6.15
CA VAL A 282 -22.39 -24.68 5.20
C VAL A 282 -21.09 -25.48 5.19
N LYS A 283 -21.13 -26.65 4.53
CA LYS A 283 -19.94 -27.50 4.36
C LYS A 283 -19.03 -27.06 3.22
N ASN A 284 -19.60 -26.35 2.26
CA ASN A 284 -18.95 -25.78 1.10
C ASN A 284 -19.75 -24.55 0.64
N VAL A 285 -19.08 -23.64 -0.05
CA VAL A 285 -19.68 -22.39 -0.53
C VAL A 285 -19.29 -22.22 -2.00
N ASN A 286 -20.30 -22.04 -2.85
CA ASN A 286 -20.14 -21.77 -4.28
C ASN A 286 -20.27 -20.28 -4.59
N CYS A 287 -21.19 -19.58 -3.92
CA CYS A 287 -21.41 -18.15 -4.11
C CYS A 287 -21.85 -17.48 -2.81
N LEU A 288 -21.57 -16.19 -2.72
CA LEU A 288 -21.92 -15.30 -1.62
C LEU A 288 -22.61 -14.07 -2.19
N TYR A 289 -23.66 -13.63 -1.51
CA TYR A 289 -24.36 -12.40 -1.88
C TYR A 289 -24.76 -11.65 -0.61
N VAL A 290 -24.56 -10.33 -0.58
CA VAL A 290 -25.02 -9.47 0.51
C VAL A 290 -26.15 -8.62 -0.04
N ASP A 291 -27.31 -8.72 0.61
CA ASP A 291 -28.50 -7.98 0.20
C ASP A 291 -28.54 -6.56 0.78
N GLU A 292 -29.53 -5.76 0.36
CA GLU A 292 -29.67 -4.36 0.78
C GLU A 292 -29.86 -4.20 2.30
N GLU A 293 -30.43 -5.21 2.97
CA GLU A 293 -30.56 -5.25 4.43
C GLU A 293 -29.29 -5.73 5.15
N GLY A 294 -28.23 -6.06 4.42
CA GLY A 294 -26.95 -6.51 4.96
C GLY A 294 -26.93 -7.97 5.40
N ARG A 295 -27.90 -8.79 4.97
CA ARG A 295 -27.92 -10.23 5.25
C ARG A 295 -27.02 -10.95 4.26
N LEU A 296 -26.29 -11.94 4.76
CA LEU A 296 -25.41 -12.75 3.93
C LEU A 296 -26.16 -13.98 3.41
N TRP A 297 -26.28 -14.08 2.10
CA TRP A 297 -26.81 -15.23 1.38
C TRP A 297 -25.66 -16.11 0.93
N ILE A 298 -25.73 -17.39 1.29
CA ILE A 298 -24.68 -18.37 1.08
C ILE A 298 -25.25 -19.46 0.19
N GLY A 299 -24.78 -19.53 -1.05
CA GLY A 299 -25.09 -20.63 -1.96
C GLY A 299 -24.13 -21.78 -1.74
N THR A 300 -24.67 -22.95 -1.40
CA THR A 300 -23.88 -24.16 -1.17
C THR A 300 -24.02 -25.15 -2.33
N ASN A 301 -23.24 -26.21 -2.35
CA ASN A 301 -23.32 -27.28 -3.34
C ASN A 301 -24.38 -28.33 -2.98
N ASP A 302 -24.65 -28.54 -1.69
CA ASP A 302 -25.45 -29.69 -1.22
C ASP A 302 -26.51 -29.34 -0.16
N SER A 303 -26.57 -28.10 0.31
CA SER A 303 -27.51 -27.66 1.36
C SER A 303 -28.49 -26.57 0.91
N GLY A 304 -28.45 -26.19 -0.38
CA GLY A 304 -29.24 -25.09 -0.92
C GLY A 304 -28.70 -23.71 -0.53
N VAL A 305 -29.62 -22.79 -0.25
CA VAL A 305 -29.34 -21.42 0.18
C VAL A 305 -29.41 -21.34 1.69
N VAL A 306 -28.37 -20.78 2.31
CA VAL A 306 -28.33 -20.45 3.74
C VAL A 306 -28.29 -18.94 3.89
N ILE A 307 -29.18 -18.36 4.72
CA ILE A 307 -29.16 -16.94 5.06
C ILE A 307 -28.54 -16.78 6.44
N ALA A 308 -27.55 -15.90 6.56
CA ALA A 308 -26.93 -15.49 7.80
C ALA A 308 -27.31 -14.06 8.19
N ILE A 309 -27.57 -13.85 9.47
CA ILE A 309 -27.85 -12.55 10.07
C ILE A 309 -27.02 -12.46 11.35
N GLU A 310 -26.26 -11.39 11.54
CA GLU A 310 -25.38 -11.19 12.71
C GLU A 310 -24.48 -12.42 13.00
N ASP A 311 -23.79 -12.90 11.97
CA ASP A 311 -22.88 -14.06 12.03
C ASP A 311 -23.55 -15.38 12.45
N LYS A 312 -24.88 -15.47 12.37
CA LYS A 312 -25.64 -16.68 12.72
C LYS A 312 -26.48 -17.16 11.56
N GLN A 313 -26.52 -18.48 11.39
CA GLN A 313 -27.45 -19.12 10.49
C GLN A 313 -28.90 -18.82 10.91
N ALA A 314 -29.64 -18.13 10.04
CA ALA A 314 -31.00 -17.70 10.31
C ALA A 314 -32.04 -18.57 9.57
N ASN A 315 -31.80 -18.85 8.28
CA ASN A 315 -32.73 -19.61 7.45
C ASN A 315 -32.00 -20.52 6.45
N ILE A 316 -32.70 -21.58 6.03
CA ILE A 316 -32.25 -22.48 4.95
C ILE A 316 -33.41 -22.68 3.97
N LEU A 317 -33.14 -22.55 2.68
CA LEU A 317 -34.01 -22.95 1.57
C LEU A 317 -33.29 -24.02 0.75
N ASN A 318 -33.92 -25.19 0.62
CA ASN A 318 -33.38 -26.36 -0.05
C ASN A 318 -34.49 -27.09 -0.83
N THR A 319 -34.18 -28.21 -1.46
CA THR A 319 -35.12 -29.02 -2.26
C THR A 319 -36.34 -29.46 -1.46
N ASN A 320 -36.17 -29.79 -0.17
CA ASN A 320 -37.28 -30.13 0.72
C ASN A 320 -38.24 -28.95 0.98
N LYS A 321 -37.81 -27.72 0.70
CA LYS A 321 -38.59 -26.49 0.79
C LYS A 321 -38.89 -25.86 -0.58
N GLY A 322 -38.72 -26.63 -1.66
CA GLY A 322 -39.13 -26.26 -3.01
C GLY A 322 -38.02 -25.72 -3.92
N LEU A 323 -36.78 -25.57 -3.46
CA LEU A 323 -35.69 -25.14 -4.34
C LEU A 323 -35.46 -26.19 -5.46
N PRO A 324 -35.25 -25.80 -6.73
CA PRO A 324 -35.08 -26.77 -7.81
C PRO A 324 -33.87 -27.71 -7.66
N SER A 325 -32.79 -27.23 -7.03
CA SER A 325 -31.60 -28.03 -6.70
C SER A 325 -30.89 -27.43 -5.49
N ASP A 326 -30.28 -28.28 -4.67
CA ASP A 326 -29.47 -27.87 -3.52
C ASP A 326 -28.10 -27.31 -3.90
N SER A 327 -27.70 -27.48 -5.17
CA SER A 327 -26.47 -26.91 -5.72
C SER A 327 -26.75 -25.53 -6.28
N VAL A 328 -26.45 -24.51 -5.48
CA VAL A 328 -26.62 -23.09 -5.79
C VAL A 328 -25.33 -22.54 -6.37
N ARG A 329 -25.44 -21.75 -7.43
CA ARG A 329 -24.31 -21.26 -8.23
C ARG A 329 -24.17 -19.74 -8.23
N CYS A 330 -25.28 -19.01 -8.16
CA CYS A 330 -25.26 -17.56 -8.08
C CYS A 330 -26.57 -17.04 -7.45
N ILE A 331 -26.51 -15.86 -6.83
CA ILE A 331 -27.64 -15.21 -6.16
C ILE A 331 -27.57 -13.70 -6.43
N VAL A 332 -28.70 -13.06 -6.70
CA VAL A 332 -28.80 -11.59 -6.72
C VAL A 332 -30.19 -11.14 -6.30
N GLN A 333 -30.28 -9.96 -5.68
CA GLN A 333 -31.53 -9.25 -5.45
C GLN A 333 -31.78 -8.27 -6.61
N SER A 334 -32.99 -8.30 -7.16
CA SER A 334 -33.49 -7.29 -8.10
C SER A 334 -34.06 -6.09 -7.33
N SER A 335 -34.14 -4.92 -7.95
CA SER A 335 -34.64 -3.69 -7.32
C SER A 335 -36.14 -3.72 -6.97
N ASP A 336 -36.86 -4.74 -7.43
CA ASP A 336 -38.24 -5.06 -7.01
C ASP A 336 -38.31 -5.83 -5.66
N GLY A 337 -37.16 -6.19 -5.08
CA GLY A 337 -37.02 -6.92 -3.82
C GLY A 337 -37.09 -8.45 -3.97
N GLU A 338 -37.12 -8.97 -5.20
CA GLU A 338 -37.08 -10.40 -5.47
C GLU A 338 -35.64 -10.92 -5.58
N TYR A 339 -35.43 -12.15 -5.15
CA TYR A 339 -34.13 -12.82 -5.21
C TYR A 339 -34.12 -13.85 -6.32
N TYR A 340 -33.15 -13.75 -7.21
CA TYR A 340 -32.93 -14.72 -8.28
C TYR A 340 -31.80 -15.66 -7.86
N VAL A 341 -32.13 -16.94 -7.73
CA VAL A 341 -31.23 -18.00 -7.28
C VAL A 341 -30.95 -18.94 -8.45
N GLY A 342 -29.73 -18.86 -8.98
CA GLY A 342 -29.24 -19.79 -9.99
C GLY A 342 -28.86 -21.13 -9.34
N THR A 343 -29.54 -22.21 -9.74
CA THR A 343 -29.21 -23.57 -9.29
C THR A 343 -28.63 -24.41 -10.42
N SER A 344 -28.06 -25.57 -10.09
CA SER A 344 -27.60 -26.54 -11.09
C SER A 344 -28.72 -27.16 -11.92
N ASP A 345 -29.99 -27.01 -11.50
CA ASP A 345 -31.15 -27.36 -12.32
C ASP A 345 -31.77 -26.10 -12.90
N LYS A 346 -32.89 -25.59 -12.35
CA LYS A 346 -33.58 -24.38 -12.85
C LYS A 346 -33.23 -23.16 -12.01
N MET A 347 -33.38 -21.97 -12.60
CA MET A 347 -33.40 -20.73 -11.83
C MET A 347 -34.67 -20.64 -10.98
N ALA A 348 -34.53 -20.15 -9.74
CA ALA A 348 -35.61 -19.93 -8.80
C ALA A 348 -35.74 -18.45 -8.47
N VAL A 349 -36.97 -17.95 -8.39
CA VAL A 349 -37.31 -16.64 -7.84
C VAL A 349 -37.80 -16.84 -6.41
N VAL A 350 -37.19 -16.13 -5.47
CA VAL A 350 -37.42 -16.25 -4.03
C VAL A 350 -37.87 -14.90 -3.47
N LYS A 351 -38.86 -14.94 -2.57
CA LYS A 351 -39.40 -13.79 -1.85
C LYS A 351 -39.22 -14.00 -0.35
N LEU A 352 -38.97 -12.91 0.37
CA LEU A 352 -38.82 -12.93 1.83
C LEU A 352 -40.09 -12.53 2.60
N LYS A 353 -41.22 -12.40 1.91
CA LYS A 353 -42.51 -12.08 2.55
C LYS A 353 -42.96 -13.24 3.44
N ASP A 354 -43.07 -12.97 4.74
CA ASP A 354 -43.42 -13.95 5.78
C ASP A 354 -42.42 -15.13 5.90
N GLY A 355 -41.14 -14.86 5.63
CA GLY A 355 -40.07 -15.86 5.61
C GLY A 355 -39.57 -16.15 4.20
N ILE A 356 -38.59 -17.05 4.08
CA ILE A 356 -38.03 -17.42 2.77
C ILE A 356 -38.97 -18.38 2.04
N ASN A 357 -39.53 -17.93 0.92
CA ASN A 357 -40.47 -18.70 0.12
C ASN A 357 -40.10 -18.66 -1.37
N LEU A 358 -40.25 -19.79 -2.04
CA LEU A 358 -40.16 -19.84 -3.50
C LEU A 358 -41.39 -19.15 -4.11
N SER A 359 -41.16 -18.17 -4.99
CA SER A 359 -42.19 -17.51 -5.80
C SER A 359 -42.49 -18.31 -7.06
N LYS A 360 -41.43 -18.65 -7.82
CA LYS A 360 -41.51 -19.22 -9.18
C LYS A 360 -40.21 -19.92 -9.56
N ASP A 361 -40.28 -20.90 -10.46
CA ASP A 361 -39.11 -21.43 -11.18
C ASP A 361 -39.13 -21.00 -12.65
N ILE A 362 -37.94 -20.84 -13.23
CA ILE A 362 -37.75 -20.45 -14.64
C ILE A 362 -37.02 -21.61 -15.34
N PRO A 363 -37.76 -22.57 -15.94
CA PRO A 363 -37.20 -23.83 -16.45
C PRO A 363 -36.28 -23.65 -17.66
N GLU A 364 -36.38 -22.55 -18.39
CA GLU A 364 -35.54 -22.21 -19.55
C GLU A 364 -34.09 -21.87 -19.14
N ILE A 365 -33.90 -21.37 -17.91
CA ILE A 365 -32.60 -20.96 -17.40
C ILE A 365 -32.09 -22.07 -16.49
N ARG A 366 -31.28 -22.95 -17.08
CA ARG A 366 -30.66 -24.05 -16.36
C ARG A 366 -29.19 -23.81 -16.11
N TYR A 367 -28.72 -24.18 -14.92
CA TYR A 367 -27.32 -24.05 -14.53
C TYR A 367 -26.79 -22.61 -14.76
N ALA A 368 -27.44 -21.63 -14.15
CA ALA A 368 -26.97 -20.24 -14.17
C ALA A 368 -25.67 -20.13 -13.35
N GLN A 369 -24.61 -19.60 -13.96
CA GLN A 369 -23.27 -19.52 -13.35
C GLN A 369 -22.83 -18.08 -13.02
N SER A 370 -23.43 -17.10 -13.68
CA SER A 370 -23.18 -15.68 -13.44
C SER A 370 -24.50 -14.93 -13.53
N ILE A 371 -24.69 -13.94 -12.67
CA ILE A 371 -25.93 -13.19 -12.57
C ILE A 371 -25.63 -11.77 -12.08
N SER A 372 -26.42 -10.81 -12.54
CA SER A 372 -26.32 -9.41 -12.13
C SER A 372 -27.67 -8.73 -12.30
N ALA A 373 -27.99 -7.78 -11.43
CA ALA A 373 -29.21 -7.01 -11.49
C ALA A 373 -28.88 -5.52 -11.61
N ASP A 374 -29.75 -4.78 -12.30
CA ASP A 374 -29.67 -3.32 -12.38
C ASP A 374 -30.71 -2.62 -11.50
N ARG A 375 -30.71 -1.28 -11.54
CA ARG A 375 -31.65 -0.45 -10.76
C ARG A 375 -33.06 -0.41 -11.36
N GLU A 376 -33.25 -0.81 -12.61
CA GLU A 376 -34.55 -0.80 -13.31
C GLU A 376 -35.32 -2.12 -13.18
N GLY A 377 -34.81 -3.05 -12.37
CA GLY A 377 -35.42 -4.35 -12.10
C GLY A 377 -35.12 -5.39 -13.17
N ARG A 378 -34.06 -5.18 -13.97
CA ARG A 378 -33.60 -6.17 -14.95
C ARG A 378 -32.54 -7.05 -14.32
N VAL A 379 -32.62 -8.35 -14.62
CA VAL A 379 -31.65 -9.35 -14.17
C VAL A 379 -31.05 -10.02 -15.39
N ALA A 380 -29.73 -9.92 -15.54
CA ALA A 380 -28.97 -10.61 -16.57
C ALA A 380 -28.35 -11.87 -15.98
N THR A 381 -28.32 -12.96 -16.75
CA THR A 381 -27.71 -14.21 -16.31
C THR A 381 -27.07 -14.97 -17.46
N VAL A 382 -25.95 -15.61 -17.17
CA VAL A 382 -25.25 -16.52 -18.08
C VAL A 382 -25.37 -17.94 -17.56
N THR A 383 -25.74 -18.87 -18.45
CA THR A 383 -25.79 -20.32 -18.17
C THR A 383 -24.46 -21.00 -18.48
N ALA A 384 -24.23 -22.19 -17.90
CA ALA A 384 -23.04 -23.00 -18.21
C ALA A 384 -22.94 -23.44 -19.68
N GLU A 385 -24.05 -23.44 -20.42
CA GLU A 385 -24.04 -23.71 -21.86
C GLU A 385 -23.50 -22.53 -22.68
N GLY A 386 -23.42 -21.33 -22.09
CA GLY A 386 -22.95 -20.10 -22.71
C GLY A 386 -24.04 -19.13 -23.15
N LYS A 387 -25.30 -19.38 -22.80
CA LYS A 387 -26.43 -18.51 -23.16
C LYS A 387 -26.58 -17.34 -22.20
N LEU A 388 -26.91 -16.15 -22.72
CA LEU A 388 -27.13 -14.93 -21.97
C LEU A 388 -28.62 -14.55 -22.03
N TYR A 389 -29.28 -14.57 -20.88
CA TYR A 389 -30.67 -14.14 -20.75
C TYR A 389 -30.77 -12.82 -20.00
N VAL A 390 -31.78 -12.04 -20.32
CA VAL A 390 -32.22 -10.88 -19.52
C VAL A 390 -33.67 -11.08 -19.12
N LEU A 391 -33.94 -10.88 -17.84
CA LEU A 391 -35.24 -10.99 -17.23
C LEU A 391 -35.74 -9.64 -16.71
N LYS A 392 -37.06 -9.50 -16.64
CA LYS A 392 -37.76 -8.42 -15.92
C LYS A 392 -39.11 -8.95 -15.44
N ASN A 393 -39.50 -8.66 -14.21
CA ASN A 393 -40.76 -9.13 -13.60
C ASN A 393 -40.95 -10.66 -13.70
N GLU A 394 -39.93 -11.43 -13.31
CA GLU A 394 -39.94 -12.91 -13.36
C GLU A 394 -40.08 -13.54 -14.77
N GLU A 395 -39.94 -12.76 -15.85
CA GLU A 395 -40.05 -13.22 -17.24
C GLU A 395 -38.79 -12.92 -18.04
N ILE A 396 -38.44 -13.82 -18.97
CA ILE A 396 -37.34 -13.61 -19.91
C ILE A 396 -37.80 -12.62 -20.96
N ILE A 397 -37.16 -11.46 -21.01
CA ILE A 397 -37.41 -10.44 -22.02
C ILE A 397 -36.44 -10.57 -23.20
N TYR A 398 -35.24 -11.10 -22.98
CA TYR A 398 -34.26 -11.39 -24.04
C TYR A 398 -33.51 -12.71 -23.83
N ASP A 399 -33.34 -13.45 -24.92
CA ASP A 399 -32.32 -14.48 -25.13
C ASP A 399 -31.30 -13.89 -26.12
N ILE A 400 -30.19 -13.38 -25.59
CA ILE A 400 -29.20 -12.63 -26.39
C ILE A 400 -28.37 -13.65 -27.18
N PRO A 401 -28.36 -13.57 -28.53
CA PRO A 401 -27.65 -14.53 -29.35
C PRO A 401 -26.13 -14.44 -29.12
N GLU A 402 -25.45 -15.56 -29.38
CA GLU A 402 -23.99 -15.62 -29.41
C GLU A 402 -23.42 -14.65 -30.46
N LEU A 403 -22.30 -13.99 -30.14
CA LEU A 403 -21.68 -12.99 -31.02
C LEU A 403 -21.12 -13.61 -32.31
N SER A 404 -20.65 -14.86 -32.20
CA SER A 404 -20.18 -15.71 -33.30
C SER A 404 -20.44 -17.16 -32.91
N GLY A 405 -20.64 -18.06 -33.89
CA GLY A 405 -21.13 -19.43 -33.63
C GLY A 405 -20.23 -20.37 -32.80
N GLU A 406 -19.10 -19.89 -32.28
CA GLU A 406 -18.26 -20.60 -31.30
C GLU A 406 -18.06 -19.82 -29.98
N SER A 407 -18.49 -18.55 -29.91
CA SER A 407 -18.22 -17.66 -28.79
C SER A 407 -19.35 -17.72 -27.78
N LYS A 408 -19.04 -18.28 -26.61
CA LYS A 408 -19.99 -18.45 -25.51
C LYS A 408 -19.82 -17.35 -24.48
N TYR A 409 -20.92 -16.88 -23.89
CA TYR A 409 -20.85 -16.00 -22.73
C TYR A 409 -20.38 -16.77 -21.50
N SER A 410 -19.53 -16.15 -20.68
CA SER A 410 -18.98 -16.76 -19.46
C SER A 410 -19.40 -16.04 -18.19
N ALA A 411 -19.58 -14.72 -18.26
CA ALA A 411 -19.99 -13.88 -17.13
C ALA A 411 -20.78 -12.66 -17.60
N CYS A 412 -21.62 -12.10 -16.72
CA CYS A 412 -22.35 -10.85 -16.97
C CYS A 412 -22.34 -9.92 -15.75
N ALA A 413 -22.34 -8.61 -16.00
CA ALA A 413 -22.44 -7.58 -14.98
C ALA A 413 -23.12 -6.32 -15.53
N PHE A 414 -24.06 -5.76 -14.78
CA PHE A 414 -24.54 -4.40 -15.02
C PHE A 414 -23.64 -3.37 -14.35
N ASP A 415 -23.47 -2.21 -14.98
CA ASP A 415 -22.93 -1.02 -14.33
C ASP A 415 -24.03 -0.15 -13.67
N GLU A 416 -23.61 0.93 -13.02
CA GLU A 416 -24.53 1.86 -12.36
C GLU A 416 -25.51 2.58 -13.29
N ASN A 417 -25.22 2.62 -14.60
CA ASN A 417 -26.05 3.24 -15.62
C ASN A 417 -26.98 2.22 -16.32
N GLY A 418 -26.95 0.94 -15.93
CA GLY A 418 -27.73 -0.12 -16.55
C GLY A 418 -27.14 -0.66 -17.87
N VAL A 419 -25.88 -0.35 -18.17
CA VAL A 419 -25.15 -0.95 -19.30
C VAL A 419 -24.75 -2.37 -18.91
N LEU A 420 -25.08 -3.33 -19.77
CA LEU A 420 -24.77 -4.74 -19.55
C LEU A 420 -23.43 -5.10 -20.20
N TYR A 421 -22.50 -5.58 -19.38
CA TYR A 421 -21.23 -6.14 -19.79
C TYR A 421 -21.32 -7.66 -19.76
N ALA A 422 -20.91 -8.32 -20.84
CA ALA A 422 -20.85 -9.78 -20.95
C ALA A 422 -19.46 -10.23 -21.41
N GLY A 423 -18.77 -10.99 -20.57
CA GLY A 423 -17.50 -11.63 -20.91
C GLY A 423 -17.73 -12.90 -21.73
N THR A 424 -16.80 -13.23 -22.63
CA THR A 424 -16.86 -14.43 -23.46
C THR A 424 -15.68 -15.37 -23.26
N THR A 425 -15.84 -16.63 -23.65
CA THR A 425 -14.78 -17.66 -23.62
C THR A 425 -13.60 -17.37 -24.54
N GLU A 426 -13.76 -16.43 -25.49
CA GLU A 426 -12.72 -16.01 -26.43
C GLU A 426 -11.93 -14.78 -25.94
N GLY A 427 -12.13 -14.35 -24.70
CA GLY A 427 -11.46 -13.15 -24.17
C GLY A 427 -12.00 -11.86 -24.79
N ARG A 428 -13.31 -11.80 -25.07
CA ARG A 428 -13.99 -10.58 -25.50
C ARG A 428 -14.95 -10.09 -24.42
N LEU A 429 -15.15 -8.78 -24.38
CA LEU A 429 -16.12 -8.11 -23.54
C LEU A 429 -17.15 -7.43 -24.45
N ALA A 430 -18.35 -7.99 -24.52
CA ALA A 430 -19.48 -7.40 -25.20
C ALA A 430 -20.23 -6.44 -24.27
N VAL A 431 -20.59 -5.28 -24.79
CA VAL A 431 -21.23 -4.20 -24.05
C VAL A 431 -22.55 -3.90 -24.72
N PHE A 432 -23.64 -4.02 -23.97
CA PHE A 432 -25.00 -3.86 -24.46
C PHE A 432 -25.70 -2.70 -23.74
N THR A 433 -26.46 -1.92 -24.51
CA THR A 433 -27.52 -1.08 -23.93
C THR A 433 -28.78 -1.93 -23.88
N VAL A 434 -29.34 -2.08 -22.68
CA VAL A 434 -30.55 -2.88 -22.47
C VAL A 434 -31.68 -1.94 -22.07
N THR A 435 -32.80 -2.05 -22.77
CA THR A 435 -34.06 -1.36 -22.46
C THR A 435 -35.19 -2.39 -22.41
N ASP A 436 -36.40 -1.97 -22.08
CA ASP A 436 -37.57 -2.87 -22.12
C ASP A 436 -38.01 -3.23 -23.55
N LYS A 437 -37.43 -2.59 -24.58
CA LYS A 437 -37.80 -2.78 -26.00
C LYS A 437 -36.71 -3.45 -26.82
N GLU A 438 -35.45 -3.21 -26.50
CA GLU A 438 -34.31 -3.79 -27.20
C GLU A 438 -33.11 -4.00 -26.29
N ALA A 439 -32.28 -4.99 -26.64
CA ALA A 439 -30.93 -5.17 -26.16
C ALA A 439 -29.97 -5.01 -27.34
N GLU A 440 -29.28 -3.88 -27.42
CA GLU A 440 -28.41 -3.52 -28.55
C GLU A 440 -26.93 -3.67 -28.17
N LEU A 441 -26.17 -4.38 -29.00
CA LEU A 441 -24.71 -4.46 -28.87
C LEU A 441 -24.07 -3.12 -29.26
N VAL A 442 -23.54 -2.40 -28.28
CA VAL A 442 -22.87 -1.10 -28.47
C VAL A 442 -21.41 -1.27 -28.83
N LYS A 443 -20.72 -2.19 -28.14
CA LYS A 443 -19.27 -2.37 -28.29
C LYS A 443 -18.88 -3.81 -28.07
N ASN A 444 -17.88 -4.28 -28.81
CA ASN A 444 -17.22 -5.55 -28.58
C ASN A 444 -15.71 -5.31 -28.45
N ILE A 445 -15.18 -5.53 -27.25
CA ILE A 445 -13.80 -5.20 -26.88
C ILE A 445 -12.99 -6.49 -26.81
N GLU A 446 -11.91 -6.58 -27.57
CA GLU A 446 -10.96 -7.67 -27.44
C GLU A 446 -10.06 -7.42 -26.23
N CYS A 447 -10.10 -8.30 -25.24
CA CYS A 447 -9.28 -8.21 -24.03
C CYS A 447 -7.89 -8.82 -24.33
N ARG A 448 -7.07 -8.07 -25.07
CA ARG A 448 -5.66 -8.43 -25.27
C ARG A 448 -4.89 -8.10 -24.00
N ASN A 449 -4.08 -9.03 -23.50
CA ASN A 449 -3.14 -8.89 -22.38
C ASN A 449 -3.67 -9.03 -20.93
N VAL A 450 -4.85 -9.60 -20.70
CA VAL A 450 -5.13 -10.17 -19.37
C VAL A 450 -4.49 -11.55 -19.34
N SER A 451 -3.24 -11.64 -18.88
CA SER A 451 -2.50 -12.90 -18.80
C SER A 451 -3.31 -13.94 -18.02
N ARG A 452 -3.40 -15.16 -18.58
CA ARG A 452 -4.01 -16.34 -17.96
C ARG A 452 -3.44 -16.66 -16.59
#